data_AF-A0A352V9P3-F1
#
_entry.id   AF-A0A352V9P3-F1
#
_cell.length_a   1.000
_cell.length_b   1.000
_cell.length_c   1.000
_cell.angle_alpha   90.00
_cell.angle_beta   90.00
_cell.angle_gamma   90.00
#
_symmetry.space_group_name_H-M   'P 1'
#
loop_
_entity.id
_entity.type
_entity.pdbx_description
1 polymer ?
#
loop_
_entity_poly.entity_id
_entity_poly.type
_entity_poly.pdbx_seq_one_letter_code
_entity_poly.pdbx_strand_id
1 'polypeptide(L)'
;MKQELEEKLRKEFNFYKYGGFYGKGLPFECGDGWFDLLYELSKKIQKLINDKKITLDFNVHQIKEKFGFLHYYTNFSNNELDDLITQAEEKSMTTCEQCSQLGETRNIGHWYVTLCDNCLNERNKERNLM
;
A
#
# COMPACT_ATOMS: atom_id res chain seq x y z
N MET A 1 -6.34 5.94 -0.91
CA MET A 1 -7.23 5.07 -0.13
C MET A 1 -8.28 5.97 0.54
N LYS A 2 -9.42 5.45 0.97
CA LYS A 2 -10.38 6.23 1.76
C LYS A 2 -9.76 6.67 3.09
N GLN A 3 -10.07 7.90 3.49
CA GLN A 3 -9.54 8.52 4.70
C GLN A 3 -9.78 7.67 5.97
N GLU A 4 -10.95 7.05 6.11
CA GLU A 4 -11.30 6.20 7.26
C GLU A 4 -10.36 4.99 7.44
N LEU A 5 -9.90 4.41 6.34
CA LEU A 5 -8.97 3.28 6.33
C LEU A 5 -7.55 3.74 6.68
N GLU A 6 -7.12 4.87 6.14
CA GLU A 6 -5.84 5.49 6.47
C GLU A 6 -5.77 5.88 7.96
N GLU A 7 -6.85 6.47 8.49
CA GLU A 7 -6.96 6.81 9.90
C GLU A 7 -6.90 5.57 10.80
N LYS A 8 -7.51 4.46 10.37
CA LYS A 8 -7.44 3.18 11.09
C LYS A 8 -5.99 2.70 11.19
N LEU A 9 -5.23 2.71 10.08
CA LEU A 9 -3.81 2.35 10.09
C LEU A 9 -3.00 3.26 11.01
N ARG A 10 -3.22 4.58 10.96
CA ARG A 10 -2.48 5.55 11.80
C ARG A 10 -2.78 5.43 13.28
N LYS A 11 -4.03 5.16 13.65
CA LYS A 11 -4.44 5.00 15.05
C LYS A 11 -3.79 3.76 15.67
N GLU A 12 -3.58 2.73 14.87
CA GLU A 12 -3.05 1.45 15.36
C GLU A 12 -1.52 1.35 15.27
N PHE A 13 -0.91 1.97 14.25
CA PHE A 13 0.52 1.85 13.98
C PHE A 13 1.20 3.23 13.96
N ASN A 14 2.03 3.50 14.97
CA ASN A 14 2.65 4.81 15.21
C ASN A 14 3.72 5.22 14.18
N PHE A 15 4.18 4.28 13.35
CA PHE A 15 5.15 4.53 12.29
C PHE A 15 4.54 5.14 11.01
N TYR A 16 3.22 5.33 10.97
CA TYR A 16 2.55 6.15 9.96
C TYR A 16 2.46 7.60 10.42
N LYS A 17 3.58 8.33 10.36
CA LYS A 17 3.63 9.74 10.76
C LYS A 17 2.97 10.66 9.72
N TYR A 18 2.61 11.87 10.14
CA TYR A 18 2.19 12.93 9.22
C TYR A 18 3.40 13.56 8.57
N GLY A 19 3.29 13.89 7.27
CA GLY A 19 4.39 14.45 6.48
C GLY A 19 5.13 13.37 5.70
N GLY A 20 4.73 13.15 4.45
CA GLY A 20 5.55 12.47 3.45
C GLY A 20 6.81 13.26 3.10
N PHE A 21 7.46 12.92 1.98
CA PHE A 21 8.57 13.72 1.45
C PHE A 21 8.14 15.21 1.36
N TYR A 22 8.95 16.11 1.94
CA TYR A 22 8.73 17.57 2.02
C TYR A 22 7.64 18.08 2.98
N GLY A 23 7.17 17.26 3.94
CA GLY A 23 6.26 17.75 4.99
C GLY A 23 4.84 18.07 4.51
N LYS A 24 4.49 17.63 3.29
CA LYS A 24 3.13 17.66 2.73
C LYS A 24 2.75 16.26 2.24
N GLY A 25 1.53 15.82 2.55
CA GLY A 25 0.96 14.57 2.02
C GLY A 25 0.91 13.41 3.02
N LEU A 26 -0.13 12.59 2.86
CA LEU A 26 -0.36 11.30 3.54
C LEU A 26 0.39 10.22 2.73
N PRO A 27 0.98 9.16 3.33
CA PRO A 27 1.83 8.25 2.59
C PRO A 27 1.03 7.35 1.64
N PHE A 28 -0.31 7.32 1.67
CA PHE A 28 -1.12 6.31 0.99
C PHE A 28 -1.62 6.77 -0.39
N GLU A 29 -0.87 6.45 -1.42
CA GLU A 29 -1.18 6.67 -2.84
C GLU A 29 -1.55 5.34 -3.53
N CYS A 30 -2.49 4.60 -2.93
CA CYS A 30 -3.04 3.34 -3.45
C CYS A 30 -4.54 3.20 -3.12
N GLY A 31 -5.21 2.26 -3.80
CA GLY A 31 -6.63 1.97 -3.61
C GLY A 31 -6.99 1.17 -2.34
N ASP A 32 -8.29 1.13 -2.04
CA ASP A 32 -8.85 0.52 -0.82
C ASP A 32 -8.65 -1.00 -0.75
N GLY A 33 -8.57 -1.66 -1.91
CA GLY A 33 -8.43 -3.11 -2.03
C GLY A 33 -7.13 -3.66 -1.47
N TRP A 34 -6.12 -2.81 -1.24
CA TRP A 34 -4.87 -3.21 -0.59
C TRP A 34 -4.84 -2.92 0.90
N PHE A 35 -5.93 -2.41 1.50
CA PHE A 35 -5.99 -2.14 2.93
C PHE A 35 -5.65 -3.38 3.78
N ASP A 36 -6.23 -4.54 3.49
CA ASP A 36 -5.97 -5.76 4.26
C ASP A 36 -4.52 -6.21 4.13
N LEU A 37 -3.91 -6.06 2.95
CA LEU A 37 -2.47 -6.34 2.75
C LEU A 37 -1.61 -5.44 3.63
N LEU A 38 -1.91 -4.14 3.63
CA LEU A 38 -1.20 -3.15 4.43
C LEU A 38 -1.41 -3.37 5.92
N TYR A 39 -2.62 -3.73 6.35
CA TYR A 39 -2.94 -4.00 7.74
C TYR A 39 -2.18 -5.24 8.26
N GLU A 40 -2.17 -6.34 7.50
CA GLU A 40 -1.39 -7.53 7.84
C GLU A 40 0.12 -7.26 7.85
N LEU A 41 0.64 -6.54 6.85
CA LEU A 41 2.03 -6.10 6.83
C LEU A 41 2.37 -5.26 8.07
N SER A 42 1.51 -4.30 8.42
CA SER A 42 1.71 -3.41 9.56
C SER A 42 1.79 -4.17 10.89
N LYS A 43 0.94 -5.18 11.09
CA LYS A 43 1.01 -6.06 12.29
C LYS A 43 2.35 -6.79 12.37
N LYS A 44 2.83 -7.34 11.24
CA LYS A 44 4.12 -8.04 11.19
C LYS A 44 5.29 -7.10 11.46
N ILE A 45 5.28 -5.90 10.88
CA ILE A 45 6.27 -4.84 11.12
C ILE A 45 6.25 -4.40 12.60
N GLN A 46 5.08 -4.15 13.18
CA GLN A 46 4.95 -3.76 14.59
C GLN A 46 5.53 -4.83 15.52
N LYS A 47 5.25 -6.11 15.23
CA LYS A 47 5.84 -7.23 15.97
C LYS A 47 7.36 -7.23 15.84
N LEU A 48 7.89 -7.08 14.63
CA LEU A 48 9.33 -7.02 14.37
C LEU A 48 10.01 -5.87 15.14
N ILE A 49 9.38 -4.70 15.18
CA ILE A 49 9.86 -3.53 15.94
C ILE A 49 9.94 -3.85 17.44
N ASN A 50 8.87 -4.44 17.99
CA ASN A 50 8.78 -4.79 19.40
C ASN A 50 9.83 -5.85 19.79
N ASP A 51 9.97 -6.90 18.99
CA ASP A 51 10.84 -8.04 19.29
C ASP A 51 12.32 -7.67 19.18
N LYS A 52 12.69 -6.84 18.19
CA LYS A 52 14.09 -6.55 17.86
C LYS A 52 14.58 -5.19 18.33
N LYS A 53 13.74 -4.42 19.02
CA LYS A 53 13.99 -3.01 19.36
C LYS A 53 14.48 -2.23 18.13
N ILE A 54 13.83 -2.46 16.97
CA ILE A 54 14.07 -1.61 15.80
C ILE A 54 13.85 -0.16 16.23
N THR A 55 14.73 0.71 15.75
CA THR A 55 15.00 2.06 16.27
C THR A 55 13.72 2.81 16.64
N LEU A 56 13.80 3.62 17.70
CA LEU A 56 12.72 4.50 18.16
C LEU A 56 12.19 5.47 17.07
N ASP A 57 12.85 5.55 15.91
CA ASP A 57 12.51 6.43 14.82
C ASP A 57 12.10 5.71 13.52
N PHE A 58 11.72 4.43 13.57
CA PHE A 58 11.15 3.77 12.38
C PHE A 58 9.95 4.55 11.82
N ASN A 59 9.96 4.78 10.51
CA ASN A 59 8.94 5.56 9.82
C ASN A 59 8.71 5.07 8.39
N VAL A 60 7.44 5.11 7.98
CA VAL A 60 7.01 4.87 6.61
C VAL A 60 6.94 6.20 5.86
N HIS A 61 7.64 6.30 4.74
CA HIS A 61 7.71 7.51 3.94
C HIS A 61 6.60 7.60 2.90
N GLN A 62 6.31 6.50 2.23
CA GLN A 62 5.34 6.46 1.14
C GLN A 62 4.90 5.02 0.87
N ILE A 63 3.65 4.87 0.51
CA ILE A 63 2.98 3.63 0.11
C ILE A 63 2.22 3.98 -1.16
N LYS A 64 2.63 3.42 -2.29
CA LYS A 64 2.05 3.81 -3.57
C LYS A 64 1.85 2.63 -4.48
N GLU A 65 0.86 2.73 -5.35
CA GLU A 65 0.88 1.92 -6.56
C GLU A 65 1.94 2.47 -7.52
N LYS A 66 2.77 1.58 -8.06
CA LYS A 66 3.65 1.88 -9.18
C LYS A 66 3.87 0.61 -9.98
N PHE A 67 3.76 0.71 -11.30
CA PHE A 67 3.90 -0.42 -12.24
C PHE A 67 2.93 -1.59 -11.99
N GLY A 68 1.75 -1.29 -11.43
CA GLY A 68 0.70 -2.27 -11.20
C GLY A 68 0.78 -2.99 -9.86
N PHE A 69 1.71 -2.64 -8.98
CA PHE A 69 1.84 -3.28 -7.67
C PHE A 69 2.23 -2.27 -6.59
N LEU A 70 2.10 -2.72 -5.35
CA LEU A 70 2.40 -1.96 -4.16
C LEU A 70 3.90 -1.69 -4.07
N HIS A 71 4.26 -0.47 -3.73
CA HIS A 71 5.59 -0.12 -3.28
C HIS A 71 5.52 0.46 -1.87
N TYR A 72 6.35 -0.05 -0.97
CA TYR A 72 6.36 0.34 0.45
C TYR A 72 7.72 0.90 0.87
N TYR A 73 7.81 2.21 1.08
CA TYR A 73 9.05 2.90 1.37
C TYR A 73 9.18 3.26 2.85
N THR A 74 10.29 2.88 3.47
CA THR A 74 10.64 3.11 4.88
C THR A 74 11.97 3.84 5.02
N ASN A 75 12.25 4.41 6.20
CA ASN A 75 13.55 5.01 6.53
C ASN A 75 14.60 3.99 7.02
N PHE A 76 14.27 2.71 7.01
CA PHE A 76 15.06 1.62 7.55
C PHE A 76 14.84 0.38 6.71
N SER A 77 15.92 -0.38 6.45
CA SER A 77 15.88 -1.66 5.74
C SER A 77 16.73 -2.66 6.51
N ASN A 78 16.25 -3.91 6.54
CA ASN A 78 17.01 -5.09 6.88
C ASN A 78 16.34 -6.31 6.22
N ASN A 79 17.05 -7.43 6.13
CA ASN A 79 16.55 -8.61 5.40
C ASN A 79 15.15 -9.07 5.83
N GLU A 80 14.80 -8.99 7.12
CA GLU A 80 13.49 -9.45 7.59
C GLU A 80 12.36 -8.47 7.28
N LEU A 81 12.59 -7.16 7.44
CA LEU A 81 11.64 -6.15 7.01
C LEU A 81 11.45 -6.19 5.50
N ASP A 82 12.54 -6.32 4.75
CA ASP A 82 12.55 -6.33 3.29
C ASP A 82 11.81 -7.57 2.76
N ASP A 83 11.93 -8.73 3.42
CA ASP A 83 11.16 -9.94 3.11
C ASP A 83 9.66 -9.76 3.38
N LEU A 84 9.30 -9.16 4.52
CA LEU A 84 7.89 -8.86 4.83
C LEU A 84 7.26 -7.91 3.80
N ILE A 85 7.99 -6.87 3.41
CA ILE A 85 7.56 -5.91 2.39
C ILE A 85 7.41 -6.63 1.05
N THR A 86 8.44 -7.37 0.62
CA THR A 86 8.44 -8.11 -0.65
C THR A 86 7.23 -9.04 -0.77
N GLN A 87 6.90 -9.80 0.28
CA GLN A 87 5.71 -10.66 0.29
C GLN A 87 4.41 -9.88 0.08
N ALA A 88 4.30 -8.67 0.64
CA ALA A 88 3.12 -7.82 0.46
C ALA A 88 3.08 -7.22 -0.96
N GLU A 89 4.22 -6.81 -1.50
CA GLU A 89 4.36 -6.33 -2.88
C GLU A 89 3.98 -7.41 -3.89
N GLU A 90 4.53 -8.62 -3.76
CA GLU A 90 4.19 -9.78 -4.60
C GLU A 90 2.69 -10.12 -4.53
N LYS A 91 2.11 -10.13 -3.32
CA LYS A 91 0.68 -10.42 -3.16
C LYS A 91 -0.20 -9.35 -3.80
N SER A 92 0.24 -8.09 -3.81
CA SER A 92 -0.50 -7.00 -4.44
C SER A 92 -0.60 -7.15 -5.97
N MET A 93 0.35 -7.84 -6.62
CA MET A 93 0.33 -8.09 -8.08
C MET A 93 -0.86 -8.94 -8.55
N THR A 94 -1.50 -9.66 -7.63
CA THR A 94 -2.67 -10.52 -7.91
C THR A 94 -3.91 -10.08 -7.12
N THR A 95 -3.83 -8.97 -6.39
CA THR A 95 -4.93 -8.44 -5.58
C THR A 95 -5.44 -7.16 -6.22
N CYS A 96 -6.73 -7.11 -6.53
CA CYS A 96 -7.38 -5.91 -7.07
C CYS A 96 -7.17 -4.73 -6.12
N GLU A 97 -6.53 -3.67 -6.63
CA GLU A 97 -6.21 -2.45 -5.89
C GLU A 97 -7.47 -1.75 -5.34
N GLN A 98 -8.64 -1.99 -5.92
CA GLN A 98 -9.87 -1.28 -5.57
C GLN A 98 -10.78 -2.07 -4.62
N CYS A 99 -10.83 -3.40 -4.73
CA CYS A 99 -11.85 -4.20 -4.03
C CYS A 99 -11.33 -5.48 -3.35
N SER A 100 -10.01 -5.69 -3.29
CA SER A 100 -9.32 -6.83 -2.65
C SER A 100 -9.56 -8.23 -3.25
N GLN A 101 -10.47 -8.36 -4.23
CA GLN A 101 -10.67 -9.60 -4.98
C GLN A 101 -9.44 -9.94 -5.84
N LEU A 102 -9.40 -11.15 -6.40
CA LEU A 102 -8.37 -11.53 -7.37
C LEU A 102 -8.35 -10.54 -8.54
N GLY A 103 -7.19 -9.98 -8.81
CA GLY A 103 -6.94 -9.06 -9.91
C GLY A 103 -5.79 -9.55 -10.78
N GLU A 104 -5.66 -8.95 -11.95
CA GLU A 104 -4.50 -9.14 -12.81
C GLU A 104 -3.98 -7.76 -13.24
N THR A 105 -2.69 -7.69 -13.56
CA THR A 105 -2.07 -6.46 -14.04
C THR A 105 -2.64 -6.07 -15.39
N ARG A 106 -3.29 -4.91 -15.44
CA ARG A 106 -3.87 -4.29 -16.63
C ARG A 106 -2.97 -3.17 -17.09
N ASN A 107 -2.88 -3.01 -18.40
CA ASN A 107 -2.35 -1.81 -19.03
C ASN A 107 -3.53 -0.91 -19.42
N ILE A 108 -3.60 0.29 -18.83
CA ILE A 108 -4.59 1.31 -19.15
C ILE A 108 -3.87 2.53 -19.72
N GLY A 109 -3.47 2.45 -20.99
CA GLY A 109 -2.73 3.50 -21.70
C GLY A 109 -1.24 3.52 -21.35
N HIS A 110 -0.83 4.48 -20.53
CA HIS A 110 0.56 4.58 -20.03
C HIS A 110 0.69 4.17 -18.56
N TRP A 111 -0.37 3.60 -17.98
CA TRP A 111 -0.44 3.25 -16.57
C TRP A 111 -0.70 1.76 -16.40
N TYR A 112 0.04 1.13 -15.49
CA TYR A 112 -0.19 -0.26 -15.08
C TYR A 112 -0.95 -0.26 -13.76
N VAL A 113 -1.93 -1.14 -13.62
CA VAL A 113 -2.71 -1.28 -12.39
C VAL A 113 -3.18 -2.72 -12.23
N THR A 114 -3.24 -3.26 -11.01
CA THR A 114 -3.83 -4.58 -10.79
C THR A 114 -5.32 -4.44 -10.43
N LEU A 115 -6.21 -4.90 -11.31
CA LEU A 115 -7.67 -4.81 -11.14
C LEU A 115 -8.38 -6.12 -11.52
N CYS A 116 -9.47 -6.43 -10.83
CA CYS A 116 -10.45 -7.42 -11.30
C CYS A 116 -11.27 -6.85 -12.47
N ASP A 117 -11.95 -7.71 -13.23
CA ASP A 117 -12.73 -7.30 -14.40
C ASP A 117 -13.79 -6.25 -14.04
N ASN A 118 -14.43 -6.40 -12.88
CA ASN A 118 -15.50 -5.49 -12.46
C ASN A 118 -14.97 -4.07 -12.23
N CYS A 119 -13.87 -3.93 -11.48
CA CYS A 119 -13.25 -2.63 -11.23
C CYS A 119 -12.60 -2.02 -12.50
N LEU A 120 -12.08 -2.86 -13.41
CA LEU A 120 -11.59 -2.38 -14.71
C LEU A 120 -12.74 -1.80 -15.55
N ASN A 121 -13.88 -2.50 -15.61
CA ASN A 121 -15.05 -2.06 -16.37
C ASN A 121 -15.60 -0.74 -15.84
N GLU A 122 -15.74 -0.59 -14.51
CA GLU A 122 -16.17 0.68 -13.91
C GLU A 122 -15.20 1.83 -14.23
N ARG A 123 -13.89 1.60 -14.08
CA ARG A 123 -12.87 2.60 -14.41
C ARG A 123 -12.90 3.02 -15.89
N ASN A 124 -13.16 2.09 -16.80
CA ASN A 124 -13.28 2.39 -18.23
C ASN A 124 -14.54 3.20 -18.56
N LYS A 125 -15.66 2.94 -17.89
CA LYS A 125 -16.88 3.76 -18.04
C LYS A 125 -16.61 5.20 -17.63
N GLU A 126 -15.97 5.41 -16.48
CA GLU A 126 -15.61 6.75 -15.99
C GLU A 126 -14.71 7.50 -17.00
N ARG A 127 -13.74 6.82 -17.61
CA ARG A 127 -12.85 7.41 -18.62
C ARG A 127 -13.55 7.80 -19.92
N ASN A 128 -14.57 7.05 -20.34
CA ASN A 128 -15.31 7.35 -21.57
C ASN A 128 -16.35 8.46 -21.40
N LEU A 129 -16.61 8.88 -20.15
CA LEU A 129 -17.51 9.98 -19.79
C LEU A 129 -16.79 11.32 -19.59
N MET A 130 -15.45 11.33 -19.65
CA MET A 130 -14.58 12.52 -19.56
C MET A 130 -14.06 12.91 -20.95
#